data_AF-A0A6M2D2T1-F1
#
_entry.id   AF-A0A6M2D2T1-F1
#
_cell.length_a   1.000
_cell.length_b   1.000
_cell.length_c   1.000
_cell.angle_alpha   90.00
_cell.angle_beta   90.00
_cell.angle_gamma   90.00
#
_symmetry.space_group_name_H-M   'P 1'
#
loop_
_entity.id
_entity.type
_entity.pdbx_description
1 polymer ?
#
loop_
_entity_poly.entity_id
_entity_poly.type
_entity_poly.pdbx_seq_one_letter_code
_entity_poly.pdbx_strand_id
1 'polypeptide(L)'
;LPSVALAVSVVASVANGMNVVGFVGHYYAYGFHALWILAGTAFATTFAVVVMIPLLYRLRVASIFQYLRMRFDNKVGITASVVYFVLSQTLGAVGIYSAAIGLATMLSVPLLYSNIAIGVAGTIYTALGGLRGVVWADCVQALVMFLAPLTIIVKVLYDSNHVEPPLRPMSDLNVTEYMFRANMELTLDENIWSCFIGGLPYIFVRVGFDQMVVQRFMAARSEHDAKRIAVVSSVFVVFFFFVIGVAGGTIIYWYRDCDPLLSGAIKNYDQVVPYYLKQSLSEVTAMRGLFLAGLLGATTSTVSSVVNSHAATFYIDVIAPYYKLSEEKALIVMRLLAFASGAIMTLFAIAVPALGTATRLFLNFYASASGPFSALVILAVTSPWVNSKGAAWASLVVCAFQLWHAVGRSMSSVGKPPVFPGTLDRCPTPQNVTVEAARNLYNTDAQSAYVFPLYRLSFFWSSFFGALLTITLAVVLSFATGGIQKSQKKVRFVSPLFTEFWKKLKLVGEEYEVNAPMTLNGVVRPGNKSDEDERTKLGTEMSPVCKERTSSEVTIVHASECRT
;
A
#
# COMPACT_ATOMS: atom_id res chain seq x y z
N LEU A 1 5.48 -19.98 0.26
CA LEU A 1 6.57 -19.40 1.10
C LEU A 1 6.20 -19.52 2.58
N PRO A 2 7.13 -19.41 3.54
CA PRO A 2 6.78 -19.43 4.97
C PRO A 2 5.83 -18.29 5.35
N SER A 3 4.82 -18.56 6.17
CA SER A 3 3.75 -17.60 6.50
C SER A 3 4.28 -16.35 7.21
N VAL A 4 5.26 -16.50 8.11
CA VAL A 4 5.88 -15.35 8.82
C VAL A 4 6.63 -14.46 7.82
N ALA A 5 7.42 -15.04 6.91
CA ALA A 5 8.14 -14.28 5.90
C ALA A 5 7.20 -13.49 4.98
N LEU A 6 6.07 -14.11 4.59
CA LEU A 6 5.03 -13.42 3.81
C LEU A 6 4.39 -12.27 4.59
N ALA A 7 4.09 -12.45 5.88
CA ALA A 7 3.52 -11.41 6.72
C ALA A 7 4.48 -10.22 6.89
N VAL A 8 5.74 -10.48 7.21
CA VAL A 8 6.78 -9.43 7.30
C VAL A 8 6.95 -8.72 5.95
N SER A 9 6.93 -9.48 4.86
CA SER A 9 7.02 -8.92 3.51
C SER A 9 5.80 -8.05 3.15
N VAL A 10 4.58 -8.37 3.60
CA VAL A 10 3.43 -7.45 3.46
C VAL A 10 3.69 -6.14 4.21
N VAL A 11 4.20 -6.21 5.44
CA VAL A 11 4.52 -5.00 6.23
C VAL A 11 5.56 -4.15 5.51
N ALA A 12 6.65 -4.76 5.04
CA ALA A 12 7.70 -4.08 4.28
C ALA A 12 7.20 -3.49 2.96
N SER A 13 6.19 -4.11 2.33
CA SER A 13 5.57 -3.61 1.11
C SER A 13 4.72 -2.36 1.39
N VAL A 14 4.05 -2.32 2.54
CA VAL A 14 3.16 -1.21 2.92
C VAL A 14 3.95 -0.05 3.52
N ALA A 15 5.05 -0.36 4.22
CA ALA A 15 5.99 0.59 4.76
C ALA A 15 6.87 1.18 3.64
N ASN A 16 6.73 2.47 3.39
CA ASN A 16 7.48 3.20 2.38
C ASN A 16 8.32 4.32 3.03
N GLY A 17 9.38 4.80 2.37
CA GLY A 17 10.18 5.93 2.86
C GLY A 17 9.36 7.22 3.03
N MET A 18 8.31 7.39 2.23
CA MET A 18 7.30 8.45 2.44
C MET A 18 6.66 8.36 3.85
N ASN A 19 6.46 7.16 4.40
CA ASN A 19 5.90 7.01 5.74
C ASN A 19 6.87 7.51 6.82
N VAL A 20 8.17 7.31 6.64
CA VAL A 20 9.18 7.70 7.64
C VAL A 20 9.48 9.20 7.59
N VAL A 21 9.58 9.79 6.40
CA VAL A 21 9.97 11.20 6.24
C VAL A 21 8.74 12.08 5.98
N GLY A 22 7.93 11.72 5.00
CA GLY A 22 6.76 12.48 4.57
C GLY A 22 5.68 12.57 5.65
N PHE A 23 5.24 11.43 6.21
CA PHE A 23 4.20 11.44 7.25
C PHE A 23 4.68 12.05 8.58
N VAL A 24 5.96 11.95 8.94
CA VAL A 24 6.50 12.66 10.12
C VAL A 24 6.44 14.18 9.91
N GLY A 25 6.85 14.67 8.73
CA GLY A 25 6.70 16.08 8.37
C GLY A 25 5.24 16.53 8.22
N HIS A 26 4.38 15.63 7.76
CA HIS A 26 2.93 15.86 7.71
C HIS A 26 2.34 16.02 9.10
N TYR A 27 2.70 15.16 10.06
CA TYR A 27 2.24 15.29 11.44
C TYR A 27 2.74 16.57 12.11
N TYR A 28 3.98 16.99 11.79
CA TYR A 28 4.51 18.28 12.23
C TYR A 28 3.66 19.46 11.74
N ALA A 29 3.26 19.46 10.47
CA ALA A 29 2.53 20.57 9.86
C ALA A 29 1.01 20.56 10.13
N TYR A 30 0.38 19.38 10.09
CA TYR A 30 -1.10 19.24 10.06
C TYR A 30 -1.66 18.43 11.23
N GLY A 31 -0.80 17.90 12.11
CA GLY A 31 -1.19 17.08 13.25
C GLY A 31 -1.43 15.61 12.94
N PHE A 32 -1.94 14.89 13.93
CA PHE A 32 -2.06 13.43 13.95
C PHE A 32 -3.40 12.91 13.41
N HIS A 33 -4.25 13.77 12.85
CA HIS A 33 -5.60 13.39 12.39
C HIS A 33 -5.58 12.22 11.39
N ALA A 34 -4.59 12.16 10.50
CA ALA A 34 -4.43 11.07 9.53
C ALA A 34 -4.22 9.68 10.18
N LEU A 35 -3.78 9.58 11.44
CA LEU A 35 -3.68 8.30 12.14
C LEU A 35 -5.04 7.62 12.34
N TRP A 36 -6.15 8.38 12.31
CA TRP A 36 -7.50 7.81 12.42
C TRP A 36 -7.88 6.89 11.25
N ILE A 37 -7.17 6.98 10.11
CA ILE A 37 -7.30 6.00 9.01
C ILE A 37 -7.00 4.58 9.50
N LEU A 38 -6.08 4.44 10.46
CA LEU A 38 -5.67 3.13 10.99
C LEU A 38 -6.81 2.41 11.73
N ALA A 39 -7.78 3.15 12.30
CA ALA A 39 -8.96 2.54 12.90
C ALA A 39 -9.80 1.78 11.85
N GLY A 40 -9.77 2.21 10.58
CA GLY A 40 -10.38 1.50 9.46
C GLY A 40 -9.70 0.17 9.11
N THR A 41 -8.46 -0.05 9.54
CA THR A 41 -7.69 -1.27 9.26
C THR A 41 -8.41 -2.50 9.79
N ALA A 42 -8.98 -2.43 11.01
CA ALA A 42 -9.71 -3.56 11.59
C ALA A 42 -10.87 -4.02 10.69
N PHE A 43 -11.62 -3.08 10.11
CA PHE A 43 -12.73 -3.37 9.19
C PHE A 43 -12.23 -3.96 7.88
N ALA A 44 -11.19 -3.37 7.28
CA ALA A 44 -10.61 -3.84 6.03
C ALA A 44 -9.98 -5.24 6.17
N THR A 45 -9.25 -5.50 7.26
CA THR A 45 -8.65 -6.81 7.55
C THR A 45 -9.73 -7.86 7.78
N THR A 46 -10.79 -7.52 8.53
CA THR A 46 -11.92 -8.43 8.75
C THR A 46 -12.58 -8.79 7.42
N PHE A 47 -12.84 -7.80 6.56
CA PHE A 47 -13.37 -8.05 5.22
C PHE A 47 -12.43 -8.93 4.38
N ALA A 48 -11.12 -8.67 4.40
CA ALA A 48 -10.14 -9.48 3.69
C ALA A 48 -10.14 -10.94 4.15
N VAL A 49 -10.13 -11.18 5.47
CA VAL A 49 -10.06 -12.52 6.08
C VAL A 49 -11.35 -13.32 5.88
N VAL A 50 -12.51 -12.67 6.06
CA VAL A 50 -13.80 -13.36 6.05
C VAL A 50 -14.35 -13.51 4.62
N VAL A 51 -14.08 -12.54 3.74
CA VAL A 51 -14.75 -12.45 2.45
C VAL A 51 -13.79 -12.65 1.29
N MET A 52 -12.69 -11.89 1.24
CA MET A 52 -11.83 -11.81 0.05
C MET A 52 -10.93 -13.05 -0.10
N ILE A 53 -10.18 -13.40 0.94
CA ILE A 53 -9.21 -14.51 0.91
C ILE A 53 -9.88 -15.85 0.60
N PRO A 54 -10.98 -16.26 1.29
CA PRO A 54 -11.66 -17.51 0.98
C PRO A 54 -12.14 -17.59 -0.48
N LEU A 55 -12.64 -16.47 -1.01
CA LEU A 55 -13.11 -16.40 -2.39
C LEU A 55 -11.96 -16.58 -3.40
N LEU A 56 -10.83 -15.88 -3.21
CA LEU A 56 -9.68 -16.01 -4.11
C LEU A 56 -9.07 -17.41 -4.08
N TYR A 57 -8.98 -18.04 -2.91
CA TYR A 57 -8.52 -19.42 -2.75
C TYR A 57 -9.44 -20.43 -3.43
N ARG A 58 -10.76 -20.28 -3.25
CA ARG A 58 -11.76 -21.13 -3.91
C ARG A 58 -11.69 -21.03 -5.44
N LEU A 59 -11.48 -19.82 -5.97
CA LEU A 59 -11.36 -19.59 -7.41
C LEU A 59 -9.98 -19.92 -7.99
N ARG A 60 -8.98 -20.23 -7.15
CA ARG A 60 -7.59 -20.54 -7.53
C ARG A 60 -6.97 -19.49 -8.45
N VAL A 61 -7.28 -18.22 -8.21
CA VAL A 61 -6.77 -17.08 -9.00
C VAL A 61 -5.47 -16.55 -8.42
N ALA A 62 -4.58 -16.06 -9.28
CA ALA A 62 -3.30 -15.46 -8.87
C ALA A 62 -3.35 -13.94 -8.75
N SER A 63 -4.40 -13.31 -9.28
CA SER A 63 -4.55 -11.87 -9.41
C SER A 63 -5.99 -11.44 -9.12
N ILE A 64 -6.15 -10.29 -8.44
CA ILE A 64 -7.46 -9.68 -8.28
C ILE A 64 -8.05 -9.26 -9.63
N PHE A 65 -7.22 -8.91 -10.61
CA PHE A 65 -7.66 -8.53 -11.95
C PHE A 65 -8.10 -9.75 -12.75
N GLN A 66 -7.46 -10.90 -12.56
CA GLN A 66 -7.91 -12.19 -13.10
C GLN A 66 -9.32 -12.51 -12.56
N TYR A 67 -9.55 -12.29 -11.27
CA TYR A 67 -10.88 -12.42 -10.67
C TYR A 67 -11.89 -11.44 -11.27
N LEU A 68 -11.56 -10.14 -11.37
CA LEU A 68 -12.45 -9.15 -11.98
C LEU A 68 -12.77 -9.48 -13.44
N ARG A 69 -11.82 -10.04 -14.19
CA ARG A 69 -12.01 -10.53 -15.57
C ARG A 69 -12.98 -11.70 -15.62
N MET A 70 -12.87 -12.67 -14.71
CA MET A 70 -13.83 -13.78 -14.62
C MET A 70 -15.24 -13.27 -14.25
N ARG A 71 -15.30 -12.25 -13.38
CA ARG A 71 -16.56 -11.67 -12.87
C ARG A 71 -17.27 -10.77 -13.88
N PHE A 72 -16.56 -9.88 -14.57
CA PHE A 72 -17.10 -8.80 -15.41
C PHE A 72 -16.52 -8.75 -16.83
N ASP A 73 -15.77 -9.76 -17.26
CA ASP A 73 -15.16 -9.87 -18.60
C ASP A 73 -13.85 -9.05 -18.77
N ASN A 74 -13.15 -9.32 -19.88
CA ASN A 74 -11.78 -8.84 -20.14
C ASN A 74 -11.65 -7.32 -20.08
N LYS A 75 -12.64 -6.58 -20.61
CA LYS A 75 -12.57 -5.11 -20.68
C LYS A 75 -12.48 -4.48 -19.29
N VAL A 76 -13.28 -4.97 -18.33
CA VAL A 76 -13.28 -4.48 -16.95
C VAL A 76 -11.99 -4.89 -16.24
N GLY A 77 -11.58 -6.15 -16.39
CA GLY A 77 -10.33 -6.64 -15.77
C GLY A 77 -9.09 -5.86 -16.22
N ILE A 78 -8.92 -5.64 -17.53
CA ILE A 78 -7.78 -4.89 -18.09
C ILE A 78 -7.83 -3.42 -17.66
N THR A 79 -8.99 -2.77 -17.72
CA THR A 79 -9.13 -1.36 -17.29
C THR A 79 -8.77 -1.21 -15.81
N ALA A 80 -9.25 -2.12 -14.95
CA ALA A 80 -8.90 -2.14 -13.53
C ALA A 80 -7.39 -2.33 -13.32
N SER A 81 -6.73 -3.20 -14.09
CA SER A 81 -5.28 -3.38 -14.00
C SER A 81 -4.48 -2.14 -14.42
N VAL A 82 -4.96 -1.38 -15.41
CA VAL A 82 -4.33 -0.13 -15.86
C VAL A 82 -4.49 0.96 -14.82
N VAL A 83 -5.68 1.12 -14.25
CA VAL A 83 -5.92 2.07 -13.15
C VAL A 83 -5.03 1.74 -11.95
N TYR A 84 -4.98 0.46 -11.56
CA TYR A 84 -4.09 0.01 -10.52
C TYR A 84 -2.64 0.35 -10.83
N PHE A 85 -2.15 0.05 -12.04
CA PHE A 85 -0.78 0.38 -12.46
C PHE A 85 -0.45 1.85 -12.20
N VAL A 86 -1.31 2.79 -12.62
CA VAL A 86 -1.08 4.22 -12.40
C VAL A 86 -1.00 4.56 -10.90
N LEU A 87 -1.87 3.96 -10.08
CA LEU A 87 -1.90 4.19 -8.63
C LEU A 87 -0.65 3.67 -7.92
N SER A 88 -0.24 2.44 -8.21
CA SER A 88 0.94 1.84 -7.60
C SER A 88 2.24 2.45 -8.14
N GLN A 89 2.28 2.92 -9.40
CA GLN A 89 3.41 3.72 -9.90
C GLN A 89 3.56 5.04 -9.13
N THR A 90 2.43 5.71 -8.83
CA THR A 90 2.44 6.95 -8.02
C THR A 90 2.99 6.68 -6.62
N LEU A 91 2.52 5.61 -5.96
CA LEU A 91 2.99 5.20 -4.64
C LEU A 91 4.51 4.95 -4.63
N GLY A 92 5.02 4.17 -5.59
CA GLY A 92 6.44 3.82 -5.67
C GLY A 92 7.32 5.05 -5.97
N ALA A 93 6.90 5.90 -6.90
CA ALA A 93 7.63 7.10 -7.29
C ALA A 93 7.72 8.14 -6.16
N VAL A 94 6.63 8.40 -5.44
CA VAL A 94 6.64 9.28 -4.26
C VAL A 94 7.53 8.70 -3.16
N GLY A 95 7.58 7.37 -3.03
CA GLY A 95 8.53 6.67 -2.18
C GLY A 95 9.99 6.96 -2.54
N ILE A 96 10.35 6.75 -3.81
CA ILE A 96 11.70 7.02 -4.35
C ILE A 96 12.09 8.47 -4.08
N TYR A 97 11.21 9.43 -4.40
CA TYR A 97 11.44 10.85 -4.16
C TYR A 97 11.68 11.17 -2.67
N SER A 98 10.85 10.63 -1.78
CA SER A 98 10.95 10.88 -0.34
C SER A 98 12.28 10.38 0.22
N ALA A 99 12.71 9.19 -0.18
CA ALA A 99 14.01 8.65 0.20
C ALA A 99 15.17 9.41 -0.44
N ALA A 100 15.01 9.84 -1.69
CA ALA A 100 16.02 10.63 -2.40
C ALA A 100 16.23 12.00 -1.74
N ILE A 101 15.18 12.67 -1.25
CA ILE A 101 15.34 13.89 -0.43
C ILE A 101 16.15 13.60 0.82
N GLY A 102 15.82 12.53 1.54
CA GLY A 102 16.54 12.14 2.75
C GLY A 102 18.03 11.94 2.48
N LEU A 103 18.34 11.16 1.45
CA LEU A 103 19.71 10.87 1.02
C LEU A 103 20.44 12.15 0.56
N ALA A 104 19.81 12.94 -0.31
CA ALA A 104 20.38 14.16 -0.88
C ALA A 104 20.67 15.20 0.22
N THR A 105 19.77 15.36 1.19
CA THR A 105 19.94 16.32 2.28
C THR A 105 21.06 15.90 3.23
N MET A 106 21.06 14.63 3.65
CA MET A 106 21.98 14.12 4.66
C MET A 106 23.40 13.88 4.13
N LEU A 107 23.54 13.42 2.88
CA LEU A 107 24.85 13.19 2.25
C LEU A 107 25.31 14.36 1.37
N SER A 108 24.49 15.39 1.19
CA SER A 108 24.77 16.54 0.31
C SER A 108 25.05 16.12 -1.15
N VAL A 109 24.30 15.11 -1.64
CA VAL A 109 24.36 14.60 -3.01
C VAL A 109 23.21 15.19 -3.84
N PRO A 110 23.36 15.44 -5.15
CA PRO A 110 22.25 15.93 -5.97
C PRO A 110 21.03 15.00 -5.98
N LEU A 111 19.84 15.58 -5.82
CA LEU A 111 18.56 14.85 -5.76
C LEU A 111 18.31 13.96 -6.98
N LEU A 112 18.69 14.41 -8.17
CA LEU A 112 18.55 13.65 -9.41
C LEU A 112 19.32 12.32 -9.34
N TYR A 113 20.57 12.35 -8.89
CA TYR A 113 21.39 11.14 -8.76
C TYR A 113 20.87 10.22 -7.67
N SER A 114 20.36 10.77 -6.56
CA SER A 114 19.71 9.98 -5.52
C SER A 114 18.47 9.25 -6.04
N ASN A 115 17.59 9.92 -6.81
CA ASN A 115 16.42 9.29 -7.43
C ASN A 115 16.82 8.14 -8.36
N ILE A 116 17.78 8.38 -9.25
CA ILE A 116 18.25 7.37 -10.22
C ILE A 116 18.86 6.18 -9.49
N ALA A 117 19.75 6.42 -8.51
CA ALA A 117 20.41 5.34 -7.78
C ALA A 117 19.41 4.44 -7.05
N ILE A 118 18.45 5.03 -6.33
CA ILE A 118 17.43 4.28 -5.58
C ILE A 118 16.52 3.51 -6.52
N GLY A 119 16.03 4.15 -7.58
CA GLY A 119 15.14 3.52 -8.56
C GLY A 119 15.79 2.38 -9.33
N VAL A 120 17.03 2.57 -9.81
CA VAL A 120 17.80 1.55 -10.52
C VAL A 120 18.13 0.38 -9.60
N ALA A 121 18.65 0.64 -8.39
CA ALA A 121 18.95 -0.41 -7.42
C ALA A 121 17.70 -1.24 -7.10
N GLY A 122 16.58 -0.57 -6.78
CA GLY A 122 15.29 -1.20 -6.51
C GLY A 122 14.80 -2.08 -7.66
N THR A 123 14.95 -1.61 -8.90
CA THR A 123 14.48 -2.32 -10.09
C THR A 123 15.32 -3.56 -10.39
N ILE A 124 16.65 -3.46 -10.33
CA ILE A 124 17.56 -4.54 -10.72
C ILE A 124 17.36 -5.78 -9.84
N TYR A 125 17.40 -5.65 -8.51
CA TYR A 125 17.28 -6.84 -7.66
C TYR A 125 15.90 -7.48 -7.77
N THR A 126 14.86 -6.66 -8.02
CA THR A 126 13.49 -7.15 -8.19
C THR A 126 13.33 -7.94 -9.47
N ALA A 127 13.82 -7.40 -10.59
CA ALA A 127 13.76 -8.06 -11.88
C ALA A 127 14.51 -9.40 -11.86
N LEU A 128 15.64 -9.48 -11.16
CA LEU A 128 16.42 -10.71 -11.08
C LEU A 128 15.83 -11.74 -10.09
N GLY A 129 15.33 -11.29 -8.94
CA GLY A 129 14.94 -12.17 -7.83
C GLY A 129 13.52 -12.75 -7.91
N GLY A 130 12.59 -12.09 -8.60
CA GLY A 130 11.17 -12.46 -8.64
C GLY A 130 10.53 -12.50 -7.24
N LEU A 131 9.28 -12.99 -7.14
CA LEU A 131 8.52 -12.93 -5.87
C LEU A 131 9.25 -13.57 -4.68
N ARG A 132 9.93 -14.71 -4.88
CA ARG A 132 10.68 -15.37 -3.79
C ARG A 132 11.86 -14.52 -3.33
N GLY A 133 12.64 -13.95 -4.26
CA GLY A 133 13.75 -13.05 -3.92
C GLY A 133 13.26 -11.79 -3.21
N VAL A 134 12.18 -11.20 -3.71
CA VAL A 134 11.54 -10.01 -3.11
C VAL A 134 11.12 -10.28 -1.66
N VAL A 135 10.44 -11.40 -1.38
CA VAL A 135 9.99 -11.71 -0.02
C VAL A 135 11.15 -11.86 0.96
N TRP A 136 12.27 -12.46 0.55
CA TRP A 136 13.44 -12.60 1.42
C TRP A 136 14.17 -11.27 1.62
N ALA A 137 14.33 -10.46 0.56
CA ALA A 137 14.88 -9.11 0.68
C ALA A 137 14.04 -8.24 1.63
N ASP A 138 12.72 -8.29 1.47
CA ASP A 138 11.77 -7.57 2.33
C ASP A 138 11.91 -7.99 3.80
N CYS A 139 12.15 -9.27 4.10
CA CYS A 139 12.33 -9.73 5.48
C CYS A 139 13.57 -9.09 6.14
N VAL A 140 14.67 -8.98 5.39
CA VAL A 140 15.90 -8.33 5.87
C VAL A 140 15.67 -6.82 6.01
N GLN A 141 15.09 -6.17 4.99
CA GLN A 141 14.78 -4.75 5.00
C GLN A 141 13.79 -4.39 6.12
N ALA A 142 12.88 -5.30 6.47
CA ALA A 142 11.91 -5.10 7.52
C ALA A 142 12.52 -4.94 8.91
N LEU A 143 13.65 -5.60 9.17
CA LEU A 143 14.35 -5.44 10.44
C LEU A 143 14.96 -4.03 10.55
N VAL A 144 15.47 -3.52 9.45
CA VAL A 144 16.16 -2.21 9.42
C VAL A 144 15.18 -1.04 9.31
N MET A 145 13.99 -1.23 8.71
CA MET A 145 13.02 -0.13 8.53
C MET A 145 12.50 0.44 9.85
N PHE A 146 12.36 -0.37 10.91
CA PHE A 146 11.94 0.11 12.23
C PHE A 146 13.02 0.99 12.89
N LEU A 147 14.28 0.82 12.50
CA LEU A 147 15.38 1.58 13.06
C LEU A 147 15.35 3.05 12.62
N ALA A 148 14.76 3.37 11.47
CA ALA A 148 14.69 4.74 10.98
C ALA A 148 13.84 5.66 11.90
N PRO A 149 12.55 5.37 12.18
CA PRO A 149 11.79 6.19 13.13
C PRO A 149 12.32 6.08 14.57
N LEU A 150 12.87 4.94 14.98
CA LEU A 150 13.53 4.82 16.29
C LEU A 150 14.75 5.75 16.43
N THR A 151 15.54 5.91 15.36
CA THR A 151 16.68 6.84 15.35
C THR A 151 16.23 8.28 15.59
N ILE A 152 15.12 8.69 14.96
CA ILE A 152 14.52 10.02 15.19
C ILE A 152 14.14 10.17 16.67
N ILE A 153 13.36 9.23 17.20
CA ILE A 153 12.85 9.29 18.57
C ILE A 153 14.00 9.36 19.59
N VAL A 154 14.96 8.44 19.50
CA VAL A 154 16.08 8.36 20.45
C VAL A 154 16.94 9.62 20.38
N LYS A 155 17.26 10.10 19.18
CA LYS A 155 18.15 11.25 19.04
C LYS A 155 17.49 12.56 19.49
N VAL A 156 16.21 12.76 19.19
CA VAL A 156 15.47 13.93 19.68
C VAL A 156 15.42 13.95 21.20
N LEU A 157 15.08 12.81 21.83
CA LEU A 157 15.05 12.72 23.28
C LEU A 157 16.42 12.98 23.90
N TYR A 158 17.49 12.42 23.32
CA TYR A 158 18.86 12.67 23.76
C TYR A 158 19.22 14.16 23.65
N ASP A 159 19.02 14.77 22.48
CA ASP A 159 19.38 16.17 22.26
C ASP A 159 18.56 17.11 23.15
N SER A 160 17.28 16.82 23.36
CA SER A 160 16.41 17.66 24.18
C SER A 160 16.88 17.82 25.63
N ASN A 161 17.66 16.86 26.14
CA ASN A 161 18.25 16.91 27.48
C ASN A 161 19.57 17.69 27.53
N HIS A 162 20.17 18.02 26.38
CA HIS A 162 21.48 18.66 26.27
C HIS A 162 21.43 20.04 25.59
N VAL A 163 20.22 20.56 25.28
CA VAL A 163 20.04 21.89 24.69
C VAL A 163 19.89 22.94 25.80
N GLU A 164 20.63 24.04 25.68
CA GLU A 164 20.50 25.23 26.52
C GLU A 164 20.05 26.44 25.68
N PRO A 165 18.98 27.18 26.08
CA PRO A 165 18.08 26.89 27.21
C PRO A 165 17.20 25.66 26.96
N PRO A 166 16.74 24.96 28.01
CA PRO A 166 15.90 23.77 27.83
C PRO A 166 14.64 24.09 27.04
N LEU A 167 14.21 23.12 26.23
CA LEU A 167 12.92 23.17 25.56
C LEU A 167 11.82 23.32 26.61
N ARG A 168 10.69 23.94 26.22
CA ARG A 168 9.53 23.98 27.10
C ARG A 168 9.14 22.53 27.53
N PRO A 169 8.35 22.32 28.58
CA PRO A 169 7.77 21.01 28.88
C PRO A 169 6.75 20.54 27.84
N MET A 170 6.65 19.23 27.60
CA MET A 170 5.63 18.67 26.67
C MET A 170 4.20 18.91 27.18
N SER A 171 4.00 19.09 28.50
CA SER A 171 2.71 19.43 29.11
C SER A 171 2.10 20.73 28.60
N ASP A 172 2.92 21.64 28.11
CA ASP A 172 2.48 22.93 27.58
C ASP A 172 1.90 22.80 26.17
N LEU A 173 2.14 21.66 25.50
CA LEU A 173 1.58 21.38 24.18
C LEU A 173 0.15 20.86 24.33
N ASN A 174 -0.81 21.54 23.72
CA ASN A 174 -2.17 21.04 23.63
C ASN A 174 -2.28 19.90 22.60
N VAL A 175 -1.85 18.69 22.99
CA VAL A 175 -1.87 17.48 22.15
C VAL A 175 -3.28 17.16 21.63
N THR A 176 -4.32 17.57 22.36
CA THR A 176 -5.72 17.36 21.97
C THR A 176 -6.01 18.01 20.61
N GLU A 177 -5.49 19.20 20.35
CA GLU A 177 -5.71 19.90 19.08
C GLU A 177 -5.06 19.18 17.90
N TYR A 178 -3.88 18.59 18.11
CA TYR A 178 -3.16 17.81 17.11
C TYR A 178 -3.85 16.47 16.80
N MET A 179 -4.52 15.85 17.77
CA MET A 179 -5.09 14.50 17.61
C MET A 179 -6.60 14.52 17.30
N PHE A 180 -7.36 15.40 17.94
CA PHE A 180 -8.80 15.32 18.03
C PHE A 180 -9.50 16.55 17.44
N ARG A 181 -9.61 16.56 16.12
CA ARG A 181 -10.48 17.49 15.39
C ARG A 181 -11.77 16.78 15.02
N ALA A 182 -12.77 16.83 15.91
CA ALA A 182 -14.01 16.04 15.81
C ALA A 182 -15.15 16.71 15.03
N ASN A 183 -14.94 17.93 14.52
CA ASN A 183 -15.89 18.65 13.69
C ASN A 183 -16.12 17.90 12.36
N MET A 184 -17.39 17.65 12.04
CA MET A 184 -17.82 16.98 10.82
C MET A 184 -17.87 17.96 9.64
N GLU A 185 -16.73 18.55 9.33
CA GLU A 185 -16.58 19.47 8.21
C GLU A 185 -16.06 18.72 6.97
N LEU A 186 -16.83 18.73 5.87
CA LEU A 186 -16.49 17.98 4.66
C LEU A 186 -15.37 18.64 3.84
N THR A 187 -15.11 19.92 4.07
CA THR A 187 -14.12 20.73 3.36
C THR A 187 -12.72 20.64 3.96
N LEU A 188 -12.62 20.23 5.21
CA LEU A 188 -11.34 19.95 5.84
C LEU A 188 -10.79 18.63 5.34
N ASP A 189 -9.59 18.68 4.76
CA ASP A 189 -8.89 17.49 4.27
C ASP A 189 -8.80 16.43 5.36
N GLU A 190 -8.45 16.83 6.58
CA GLU A 190 -8.18 15.94 7.71
C GLU A 190 -8.93 16.38 8.97
N ASN A 191 -9.87 15.54 9.38
CA ASN A 191 -10.52 15.50 10.68
C ASN A 191 -10.78 14.03 11.02
N ILE A 192 -11.22 13.73 12.26
CA ILE A 192 -11.42 12.34 12.70
C ILE A 192 -12.33 11.56 11.73
N TRP A 193 -13.40 12.19 11.24
CA TRP A 193 -14.39 11.55 10.39
C TRP A 193 -13.93 11.40 8.94
N SER A 194 -13.25 12.40 8.38
CA SER A 194 -12.69 12.31 7.02
C SER A 194 -11.62 11.23 6.98
N CYS A 195 -10.76 11.14 8.00
CA CYS A 195 -9.72 10.12 8.08
C CYS A 195 -10.29 8.72 8.36
N PHE A 196 -11.22 8.59 9.31
CA PHE A 196 -11.79 7.28 9.64
C PHE A 196 -12.79 6.78 8.61
N ILE A 197 -13.87 7.54 8.34
CA ILE A 197 -14.96 7.14 7.43
C ILE A 197 -14.57 7.43 5.99
N GLY A 198 -14.12 8.66 5.71
CA GLY A 198 -13.68 9.05 4.36
C GLY A 198 -12.49 8.23 3.86
N GLY A 199 -11.61 7.79 4.76
CA GLY A 199 -10.45 6.94 4.47
C GLY A 199 -10.77 5.45 4.28
N LEU A 200 -12.01 5.00 4.44
CA LEU A 200 -12.37 3.58 4.29
C LEU A 200 -12.01 3.01 2.90
N PRO A 201 -12.37 3.65 1.76
CA PRO A 201 -11.97 3.13 0.45
C PRO A 201 -10.45 2.96 0.32
N TYR A 202 -9.69 3.93 0.82
CA TYR A 202 -8.23 3.89 0.84
C TYR A 202 -7.71 2.66 1.61
N ILE A 203 -8.16 2.45 2.84
CA ILE A 203 -7.63 1.36 3.66
C ILE A 203 -8.08 -0.02 3.16
N PHE A 204 -9.28 -0.13 2.56
CA PHE A 204 -9.73 -1.34 1.89
C PHE A 204 -8.82 -1.73 0.73
N VAL A 205 -8.41 -0.75 -0.10
CA VAL A 205 -7.40 -0.98 -1.13
C VAL A 205 -6.11 -1.47 -0.50
N ARG A 206 -5.53 -0.70 0.42
CA ARG A 206 -4.19 -0.98 0.99
C ARG A 206 -4.09 -2.33 1.71
N VAL A 207 -5.15 -2.81 2.34
CA VAL A 207 -5.13 -4.05 3.15
C VAL A 207 -5.58 -5.28 2.36
N GLY A 208 -6.57 -5.13 1.48
CA GLY A 208 -7.29 -6.28 0.92
C GLY A 208 -7.33 -6.35 -0.60
N PHE A 209 -7.24 -5.21 -1.31
CA PHE A 209 -7.43 -5.17 -2.78
C PHE A 209 -6.17 -4.80 -3.55
N ASP A 210 -5.14 -4.34 -2.86
CA ASP A 210 -3.85 -4.02 -3.44
C ASP A 210 -3.16 -5.30 -3.89
N GLN A 211 -2.85 -5.39 -5.19
CA GLN A 211 -2.32 -6.62 -5.79
C GLN A 211 -0.96 -7.00 -5.19
N MET A 212 -0.15 -6.05 -4.72
CA MET A 212 1.10 -6.37 -4.03
C MET A 212 0.89 -7.08 -2.69
N VAL A 213 -0.26 -6.86 -2.04
CA VAL A 213 -0.64 -7.54 -0.80
C VAL A 213 -1.34 -8.87 -1.13
N VAL A 214 -2.30 -8.85 -2.06
CA VAL A 214 -3.05 -10.06 -2.49
C VAL A 214 -2.11 -11.14 -3.01
N GLN A 215 -1.06 -10.78 -3.76
CA GLN A 215 -0.08 -11.75 -4.25
C GLN A 215 0.62 -12.53 -3.13
N ARG A 216 0.86 -11.89 -1.98
CA ARG A 216 1.48 -12.53 -0.82
C ARG A 216 0.51 -13.47 -0.12
N PHE A 217 -0.78 -13.10 -0.05
CA PHE A 217 -1.82 -14.02 0.39
C PHE A 217 -1.86 -15.26 -0.50
N MET A 218 -1.92 -15.08 -1.83
CA MET A 218 -1.98 -16.19 -2.80
C MET A 218 -0.67 -16.99 -2.94
N ALA A 219 0.42 -16.56 -2.30
CA ALA A 219 1.69 -17.29 -2.21
C ALA A 219 1.80 -18.15 -0.93
N ALA A 220 0.82 -18.06 -0.03
CA ALA A 220 0.74 -18.89 1.16
C ALA A 220 0.29 -20.32 0.82
N ARG A 221 0.72 -21.29 1.62
CA ARG A 221 0.47 -22.72 1.35
C ARG A 221 -1.00 -23.10 1.50
N SER A 222 -1.70 -22.46 2.43
CA SER A 222 -3.10 -22.73 2.75
C SER A 222 -3.89 -21.44 2.91
N GLU A 223 -5.22 -21.53 2.79
CA GLU A 223 -6.12 -20.42 3.07
C GLU A 223 -5.99 -19.94 4.53
N HIS A 224 -5.81 -20.88 5.48
CA HIS A 224 -5.61 -20.57 6.88
C HIS A 224 -4.32 -19.75 7.10
N ASP A 225 -3.23 -20.11 6.41
CA ASP A 225 -2.00 -19.33 6.43
C ASP A 225 -2.21 -17.93 5.85
N ALA A 226 -2.92 -17.79 4.74
CA ALA A 226 -3.23 -16.50 4.15
C ALA A 226 -4.03 -15.58 5.09
N LYS A 227 -5.03 -16.12 5.79
CA LYS A 227 -5.79 -15.39 6.82
C LYS A 227 -4.89 -14.92 7.95
N ARG A 228 -4.00 -15.81 8.45
CA ARG A 228 -3.03 -15.46 9.49
C ARG A 228 -2.07 -14.37 9.02
N ILE A 229 -1.59 -14.44 7.78
CA ILE A 229 -0.74 -13.42 7.17
C ILE A 229 -1.44 -12.07 7.16
N ALA A 230 -2.71 -12.02 6.72
CA ALA A 230 -3.48 -10.77 6.69
C ALA A 230 -3.64 -10.14 8.08
N VAL A 231 -3.98 -10.93 9.11
CA VAL A 231 -4.13 -10.44 10.49
C VAL A 231 -2.80 -9.96 11.05
N VAL A 232 -1.76 -10.80 10.98
CA VAL A 232 -0.44 -10.49 11.55
C VAL A 232 0.15 -9.24 10.88
N SER A 233 0.15 -9.19 9.55
CA SER A 233 0.66 -8.02 8.83
C SER A 233 -0.10 -6.74 9.15
N SER A 234 -1.44 -6.80 9.30
CA SER A 234 -2.24 -5.64 9.68
C SER A 234 -1.87 -5.09 11.06
N VAL A 235 -1.66 -5.97 12.05
CA VAL A 235 -1.22 -5.57 13.40
C VAL A 235 0.15 -4.88 13.34
N PHE A 236 1.11 -5.46 12.60
CA PHE A 236 2.44 -4.87 12.46
C PHE A 236 2.43 -3.55 11.68
N VAL A 237 1.56 -3.39 10.69
CA VAL A 237 1.36 -2.12 9.98
C VAL A 237 0.84 -1.04 10.93
N VAL A 238 -0.19 -1.35 11.72
CA VAL A 238 -0.72 -0.40 12.73
C VAL A 238 0.37 -0.01 13.73
N PHE A 239 1.14 -0.99 14.22
CA PHE A 239 2.26 -0.74 15.11
C PHE A 239 3.34 0.15 14.46
N PHE A 240 3.70 -0.11 13.21
CA PHE A 240 4.68 0.69 12.49
C PHE A 240 4.24 2.16 12.33
N PHE A 241 2.98 2.40 11.92
CA PHE A 241 2.47 3.77 11.84
C PHE A 241 2.30 4.45 13.20
N PHE A 242 2.04 3.70 14.27
CA PHE A 242 2.08 4.23 15.63
C PHE A 242 3.48 4.74 15.98
N VAL A 243 4.54 3.97 15.70
CA VAL A 243 5.94 4.40 15.93
C VAL A 243 6.29 5.63 15.11
N ILE A 244 5.80 5.73 13.86
CA ILE A 244 5.94 6.96 13.05
C ILE A 244 5.21 8.14 13.68
N GLY A 245 4.01 7.93 14.22
CA GLY A 245 3.28 8.94 14.98
C GLY A 245 4.09 9.47 16.16
N VAL A 246 4.71 8.58 16.93
CA VAL A 246 5.62 8.97 18.03
C VAL A 246 6.82 9.78 17.51
N ALA A 247 7.43 9.38 16.39
CA ALA A 247 8.50 10.16 15.76
C ALA A 247 8.02 11.56 15.32
N GLY A 248 6.80 11.68 14.80
CA GLY A 248 6.12 12.95 14.56
C GLY A 248 6.02 13.81 15.83
N GLY A 249 5.58 13.22 16.93
CA GLY A 249 5.50 13.89 18.23
C GLY A 249 6.84 14.41 18.72
N THR A 250 7.92 13.63 18.55
CA THR A 250 9.27 14.10 18.91
C THR A 250 9.73 15.27 18.05
N ILE A 251 9.44 15.26 16.74
CA ILE A 251 9.82 16.37 15.85
C ILE A 251 9.02 17.64 16.16
N ILE A 252 7.73 17.52 16.50
CA ILE A 252 6.92 18.65 17.01
C ILE A 252 7.56 19.20 18.29
N TYR A 253 7.89 18.33 19.23
CA TYR A 253 8.53 18.74 20.49
C TYR A 253 9.84 19.52 20.27
N TRP A 254 10.64 19.10 19.28
CA TRP A 254 11.90 19.77 18.93
C TRP A 254 11.72 21.13 18.25
N TYR A 255 10.85 21.23 17.26
CA TYR A 255 10.71 22.43 16.41
C TYR A 255 9.53 23.35 16.75
N ARG A 256 8.84 23.15 17.88
CA ARG A 256 7.69 24.01 18.23
C ARG A 256 8.04 25.47 18.52
N ASP A 257 9.25 25.72 19.04
CA ASP A 257 9.70 27.06 19.45
C ASP A 257 10.65 27.71 18.41
N CYS A 258 10.99 26.96 17.35
CA CYS A 258 11.79 27.43 16.22
C CYS A 258 11.44 26.62 14.97
N ASP A 259 10.56 27.17 14.14
CA ASP A 259 10.09 26.50 12.93
C ASP A 259 11.14 26.56 11.80
N PRO A 260 11.62 25.40 11.28
CA PRO A 260 12.64 25.34 10.23
C PRO A 260 12.14 25.86 8.87
N LEU A 261 10.83 25.83 8.61
CA LEU A 261 10.23 26.36 7.39
C LEU A 261 10.12 27.88 7.45
N LEU A 262 9.58 28.41 8.56
CA LEU A 262 9.51 29.88 8.77
C LEU A 262 10.88 30.52 8.74
N SER A 263 11.86 29.80 9.28
CA SER A 263 13.23 30.26 9.34
C SER A 263 13.97 30.24 8.01
N GLY A 264 13.35 29.73 6.94
CA GLY A 264 13.95 29.59 5.62
C GLY A 264 15.00 28.49 5.54
N ALA A 265 15.16 27.68 6.59
CA ALA A 265 16.14 26.60 6.64
C ALA A 265 15.74 25.41 5.75
N ILE A 266 14.44 25.19 5.58
CA ILE A 266 13.87 24.19 4.66
C ILE A 266 12.88 24.86 3.70
N LYS A 267 12.60 24.19 2.57
CA LYS A 267 11.62 24.67 1.58
C LYS A 267 10.25 23.99 1.70
N ASN A 268 10.23 22.73 2.15
CA ASN A 268 9.04 21.88 2.21
C ASN A 268 9.06 21.05 3.48
N TYR A 269 7.90 20.71 4.03
CA TYR A 269 7.78 19.87 5.23
C TYR A 269 8.38 18.46 5.07
N ASP A 270 8.45 17.92 3.85
CA ASP A 270 9.14 16.64 3.57
C ASP A 270 10.66 16.69 3.91
N GLN A 271 11.23 17.89 4.13
CA GLN A 271 12.65 18.07 4.49
C GLN A 271 12.90 18.17 6.00
N VAL A 272 11.86 18.25 6.84
CA VAL A 272 12.03 18.54 8.28
C VAL A 272 12.86 17.46 8.99
N VAL A 273 12.58 16.19 8.72
CA VAL A 273 13.31 15.06 9.32
C VAL A 273 14.75 14.98 8.79
N PRO A 274 14.99 14.97 7.47
CA PRO A 274 16.36 14.98 6.94
C PRO A 274 17.20 16.17 7.41
N TYR A 275 16.58 17.34 7.55
CA TYR A 275 17.25 18.55 8.04
C TYR A 275 17.70 18.39 9.49
N TYR A 276 16.79 17.97 10.39
CA TYR A 276 17.12 17.66 11.78
C TYR A 276 18.28 16.66 11.88
N LEU A 277 18.15 15.52 11.21
CA LEU A 277 19.14 14.45 11.29
C LEU A 277 20.49 14.83 10.67
N LYS A 278 20.51 15.70 9.66
CA LYS A 278 21.77 16.21 9.09
C LYS A 278 22.58 16.97 10.15
N GLN A 279 21.92 17.82 10.93
CA GLN A 279 22.56 18.62 11.98
C GLN A 279 22.92 17.74 13.17
N SER A 280 21.92 17.00 13.65
CA SER A 280 21.96 16.23 14.88
C SER A 280 22.88 15.00 14.80
N LEU A 281 22.96 14.32 13.66
CA LEU A 281 23.81 13.14 13.45
C LEU A 281 25.15 13.46 12.76
N SER A 282 25.56 14.73 12.71
CA SER A 282 26.83 15.13 12.08
C SER A 282 28.04 14.42 12.70
N GLU A 283 28.03 14.21 14.01
CA GLU A 283 29.11 13.56 14.76
C GLU A 283 28.93 12.03 14.88
N VAL A 284 27.70 11.51 14.72
CA VAL A 284 27.37 10.09 14.92
C VAL A 284 27.10 9.39 13.59
N THR A 285 28.18 9.13 12.85
CA THR A 285 28.11 8.56 11.48
C THR A 285 27.36 7.21 11.42
N ALA A 286 27.47 6.37 12.45
CA ALA A 286 26.80 5.06 12.49
C ALA A 286 25.27 5.17 12.51
N MET A 287 24.72 6.05 13.35
CA MET A 287 23.26 6.29 13.42
C MET A 287 22.75 6.92 12.12
N ARG A 288 23.55 7.79 11.49
CA ARG A 288 23.24 8.37 10.18
C ARG A 288 23.10 7.28 9.12
N GLY A 289 24.04 6.33 9.09
CA GLY A 289 23.99 5.17 8.21
C GLY A 289 22.79 4.26 8.50
N LEU A 290 22.45 4.03 9.77
CA LEU A 290 21.33 3.20 10.18
C LEU A 290 19.98 3.78 9.74
N PHE A 291 19.79 5.10 9.93
CA PHE A 291 18.60 5.80 9.46
C PHE A 291 18.46 5.69 7.94
N LEU A 292 19.53 5.99 7.20
CA LEU A 292 19.53 5.90 5.73
C LEU A 292 19.27 4.47 5.26
N ALA A 293 19.85 3.46 5.90
CA ALA A 293 19.59 2.06 5.58
C ALA A 293 18.12 1.68 5.79
N GLY A 294 17.49 2.13 6.89
CA GLY A 294 16.06 1.91 7.12
C GLY A 294 15.17 2.65 6.14
N LEU A 295 15.49 3.91 5.82
CA LEU A 295 14.75 4.74 4.86
C LEU A 295 14.80 4.18 3.43
N LEU A 296 16.00 3.80 2.98
CA LEU A 296 16.22 3.18 1.67
C LEU A 296 15.61 1.78 1.63
N GLY A 297 15.73 1.01 2.72
CA GLY A 297 15.12 -0.32 2.87
C GLY A 297 13.60 -0.27 2.69
N ALA A 298 12.89 0.60 3.41
CA ALA A 298 11.45 0.78 3.31
C ALA A 298 11.00 1.20 1.89
N THR A 299 11.78 2.05 1.24
CA THR A 299 11.45 2.51 -0.11
C THR A 299 11.65 1.41 -1.13
N THR A 300 12.78 0.73 -1.07
CA THR A 300 13.12 -0.34 -2.02
C THR A 300 12.20 -1.55 -1.87
N SER A 301 11.77 -1.93 -0.66
CA SER A 301 10.76 -2.98 -0.44
C SER A 301 9.39 -2.64 -1.04
N THR A 302 9.00 -1.36 -1.03
CA THR A 302 7.77 -0.90 -1.72
C THR A 302 7.96 -0.96 -3.24
N VAL A 303 9.06 -0.43 -3.76
CA VAL A 303 9.39 -0.42 -5.19
C VAL A 303 9.42 -1.85 -5.76
N SER A 304 10.09 -2.77 -5.07
CA SER A 304 10.20 -4.17 -5.49
C SER A 304 8.84 -4.86 -5.56
N SER A 305 7.99 -4.59 -4.58
CA SER A 305 6.65 -5.14 -4.49
C SER A 305 5.75 -4.63 -5.60
N VAL A 306 5.81 -3.33 -5.90
CA VAL A 306 5.08 -2.72 -7.02
C VAL A 306 5.56 -3.28 -8.35
N VAL A 307 6.88 -3.28 -8.60
CA VAL A 307 7.48 -3.77 -9.85
C VAL A 307 7.14 -5.24 -10.08
N ASN A 308 7.30 -6.10 -9.06
CA ASN A 308 6.93 -7.52 -9.15
C ASN A 308 5.43 -7.70 -9.43
N SER A 309 4.59 -6.88 -8.77
CA SER A 309 3.14 -6.95 -8.95
C SER A 309 2.71 -6.56 -10.36
N HIS A 310 3.35 -5.54 -10.93
CA HIS A 310 3.12 -5.13 -12.32
C HIS A 310 3.56 -6.21 -13.28
N ALA A 311 4.78 -6.73 -13.16
CA ALA A 311 5.27 -7.79 -14.04
C ALA A 311 4.32 -9.00 -14.04
N ALA A 312 3.88 -9.44 -12.86
CA ALA A 312 2.93 -10.54 -12.73
C ALA A 312 1.54 -10.20 -13.30
N THR A 313 1.02 -9.01 -13.03
CA THR A 313 -0.32 -8.58 -13.50
C THR A 313 -0.35 -8.43 -15.02
N PHE A 314 0.62 -7.73 -15.62
CA PHE A 314 0.70 -7.61 -17.07
C PHE A 314 0.88 -8.98 -17.75
N TYR A 315 1.75 -9.83 -17.19
CA TYR A 315 1.94 -11.16 -17.76
C TYR A 315 0.66 -12.01 -17.67
N ILE A 316 0.07 -12.16 -16.48
CA ILE A 316 -1.08 -13.05 -16.24
C ILE A 316 -2.36 -12.51 -16.88
N ASP A 317 -2.61 -11.20 -16.76
CA ASP A 317 -3.89 -10.61 -17.11
C ASP A 317 -3.94 -10.06 -18.54
N VAL A 318 -2.78 -9.69 -19.13
CA VAL A 318 -2.69 -9.09 -20.47
C VAL A 318 -2.01 -10.00 -21.50
N ILE A 319 -0.95 -10.74 -21.16
CA ILE A 319 -0.18 -11.51 -22.16
C ILE A 319 -0.61 -12.97 -22.25
N ALA A 320 -0.50 -13.72 -21.15
CA ALA A 320 -0.79 -15.15 -21.06
C ALA A 320 -2.18 -15.57 -21.60
N PRO A 321 -3.23 -14.73 -21.54
CA PRO A 321 -4.54 -15.09 -22.06
C PRO A 321 -4.63 -15.10 -23.60
N TYR A 322 -3.69 -14.45 -24.29
CA TYR A 322 -3.65 -14.40 -25.76
C TYR A 322 -2.46 -15.15 -26.36
N TYR A 323 -1.39 -15.31 -25.58
CA TYR A 323 -0.16 -15.96 -26.03
C TYR A 323 0.29 -17.06 -25.07
N LYS A 324 0.52 -18.26 -25.60
CA LYS A 324 1.17 -19.36 -24.88
C LYS A 324 2.68 -19.27 -25.10
N LEU A 325 3.40 -18.84 -24.07
CA LEU A 325 4.86 -18.75 -24.09
C LEU A 325 5.46 -19.95 -23.35
N SER A 326 6.66 -20.39 -23.76
CA SER A 326 7.46 -21.33 -22.96
C SER A 326 7.87 -20.67 -21.64
N GLU A 327 8.17 -21.47 -20.61
CA GLU A 327 8.56 -20.96 -19.29
C GLU A 327 9.75 -20.00 -19.35
N GLU A 328 10.74 -20.31 -20.18
CA GLU A 328 11.92 -19.47 -20.39
C GLU A 328 11.53 -18.10 -20.99
N LYS A 329 10.71 -18.09 -22.04
CA LYS A 329 10.24 -16.85 -22.68
C LYS A 329 9.35 -16.05 -21.74
N ALA A 330 8.48 -16.72 -20.98
CA ALA A 330 7.64 -16.11 -19.95
C ALA A 330 8.49 -15.40 -18.89
N LEU A 331 9.57 -16.04 -18.42
CA LEU A 331 10.50 -15.46 -17.46
C LEU A 331 11.18 -14.21 -18.03
N ILE A 332 11.67 -14.27 -19.28
CA ILE A 332 12.29 -13.12 -19.95
C ILE A 332 11.29 -11.96 -20.07
N VAL A 333 10.05 -12.24 -20.50
CA VAL A 333 8.99 -11.23 -20.62
C VAL A 333 8.69 -10.60 -19.26
N MET A 334 8.54 -11.40 -18.19
CA MET A 334 8.31 -10.87 -16.84
C MET A 334 9.46 -9.98 -16.36
N ARG A 335 10.72 -10.35 -16.66
CA ARG A 335 11.90 -9.52 -16.34
C ARG A 335 11.88 -8.19 -17.09
N LEU A 336 11.58 -8.21 -18.39
CA LEU A 336 11.48 -6.99 -19.21
C LEU A 336 10.35 -6.08 -18.72
N LEU A 337 9.19 -6.64 -18.37
CA LEU A 337 8.08 -5.89 -17.76
C LEU A 337 8.47 -5.27 -16.42
N ALA A 338 9.24 -6.00 -15.59
CA ALA A 338 9.75 -5.48 -14.34
C ALA A 338 10.70 -4.29 -14.55
N PHE A 339 11.65 -4.40 -15.49
CA PHE A 339 12.54 -3.29 -15.85
C PHE A 339 11.77 -2.08 -16.39
N ALA A 340 10.81 -2.30 -17.28
CA ALA A 340 9.98 -1.22 -17.82
C ALA A 340 9.17 -0.51 -16.72
N SER A 341 8.56 -1.28 -15.82
CA SER A 341 7.82 -0.72 -14.67
C SER A 341 8.72 0.13 -13.78
N GLY A 342 9.91 -0.37 -13.43
CA GLY A 342 10.86 0.33 -12.57
C GLY A 342 11.44 1.60 -13.22
N ALA A 343 11.71 1.56 -14.53
CA ALA A 343 12.14 2.73 -15.29
C ALA A 343 11.06 3.83 -15.30
N ILE A 344 9.81 3.48 -15.61
CA ILE A 344 8.67 4.43 -15.58
C ILE A 344 8.51 5.02 -14.17
N MET A 345 8.62 4.20 -13.12
CA MET A 345 8.49 4.65 -11.74
C MET A 345 9.59 5.66 -11.35
N THR A 346 10.84 5.39 -11.78
CA THR A 346 11.99 6.28 -11.53
C THR A 346 11.83 7.61 -12.27
N LEU A 347 11.37 7.58 -13.53
CA LEU A 347 11.07 8.79 -14.29
C LEU A 347 9.96 9.63 -13.61
N PHE A 348 8.92 8.97 -13.10
CA PHE A 348 7.85 9.65 -12.38
C PHE A 348 8.37 10.27 -11.07
N ALA A 349 9.27 9.60 -10.35
CA ALA A 349 9.90 10.13 -9.13
C ALA A 349 10.69 11.43 -9.36
N ILE A 350 11.35 11.55 -10.52
CA ILE A 350 12.07 12.76 -10.93
C ILE A 350 11.10 13.94 -11.18
N ALA A 351 9.87 13.65 -11.62
CA ALA A 351 8.85 14.67 -11.89
C ALA A 351 8.08 15.12 -10.64
N VAL A 352 8.07 14.35 -9.54
CA VAL A 352 7.37 14.68 -8.28
C VAL A 352 7.63 16.11 -7.77
N PRO A 353 8.88 16.62 -7.69
CA PRO A 353 9.13 17.97 -7.15
C PRO A 353 8.46 19.10 -7.96
N ALA A 354 8.09 18.88 -9.22
CA ALA A 354 7.35 19.86 -10.02
C ALA A 354 5.86 19.95 -9.64
N LEU A 355 5.35 19.00 -8.85
CA LEU A 355 3.93 18.84 -8.53
C LEU A 355 3.56 19.27 -7.10
N GLY A 356 4.51 19.76 -6.31
CA GLY A 356 4.31 20.22 -4.93
C GLY A 356 4.77 19.22 -3.86
N THR A 357 4.16 19.25 -2.68
CA THR A 357 4.47 18.32 -1.57
C THR A 357 4.10 16.90 -1.95
N ALA A 358 5.07 15.97 -1.89
CA ALA A 358 4.90 14.63 -2.42
C ALA A 358 3.86 13.81 -1.62
N THR A 359 3.86 13.97 -0.30
CA THR A 359 2.88 13.34 0.59
C THR A 359 1.45 13.74 0.24
N ARG A 360 1.21 15.03 -0.05
CA ARG A 360 -0.13 15.53 -0.40
C ARG A 360 -0.55 15.13 -1.81
N LEU A 361 0.41 15.12 -2.75
CA LEU A 361 0.18 14.61 -4.10
C LEU A 361 -0.29 13.15 -4.04
N PHE A 362 0.41 12.33 -3.27
CA PHE A 362 0.02 10.95 -3.03
C PHE A 362 -1.39 10.87 -2.43
N LEU A 363 -1.65 11.58 -1.34
CA LEU A 363 -2.96 11.55 -0.68
C LEU A 363 -4.10 11.97 -1.62
N ASN A 364 -3.94 13.07 -2.37
CA ASN A 364 -4.98 13.57 -3.26
C ASN A 364 -5.31 12.58 -4.39
N PHE A 365 -4.30 12.15 -5.15
CA PHE A 365 -4.53 11.31 -6.32
C PHE A 365 -4.84 9.86 -5.95
N TYR A 366 -4.09 9.30 -4.99
CA TYR A 366 -4.28 7.91 -4.59
C TYR A 366 -5.60 7.72 -3.84
N ALA A 367 -5.97 8.61 -2.91
CA ALA A 367 -7.25 8.50 -2.22
C ALA A 367 -8.42 8.73 -3.18
N SER A 368 -8.36 9.72 -4.08
CA SER A 368 -9.47 9.97 -5.01
C SER A 368 -9.79 8.76 -5.91
N ALA A 369 -8.76 8.07 -6.37
CA ALA A 369 -8.91 6.90 -7.23
C ALA A 369 -9.19 5.59 -6.47
N SER A 370 -8.88 5.50 -5.17
CA SER A 370 -9.19 4.31 -4.36
C SER A 370 -10.71 4.09 -4.22
N GLY A 371 -11.50 5.16 -4.21
CA GLY A 371 -12.97 5.13 -4.13
C GLY A 371 -13.65 4.23 -5.18
N PRO A 372 -13.59 4.58 -6.47
CA PRO A 372 -14.18 3.77 -7.53
C PRO A 372 -13.55 2.37 -7.64
N PHE A 373 -12.26 2.23 -7.34
CA PHE A 373 -11.57 0.93 -7.39
C PHE A 373 -12.05 -0.01 -6.29
N SER A 374 -12.13 0.45 -5.03
CA SER A 374 -12.63 -0.35 -3.92
C SER A 374 -14.10 -0.71 -4.13
N ALA A 375 -14.91 0.23 -4.63
CA ALA A 375 -16.31 -0.03 -4.95
C ALA A 375 -16.46 -1.13 -6.01
N LEU A 376 -15.67 -1.10 -7.09
CA LEU A 376 -15.70 -2.13 -8.13
C LEU A 376 -15.42 -3.53 -7.54
N VAL A 377 -14.39 -3.64 -6.69
CA VAL A 377 -14.04 -4.92 -6.05
C VAL A 377 -15.12 -5.36 -5.05
N ILE A 378 -15.62 -4.46 -4.20
CA ILE A 378 -16.70 -4.77 -3.26
C ILE A 378 -17.93 -5.26 -4.02
N LEU A 379 -18.33 -4.60 -5.10
CA LEU A 379 -19.46 -5.05 -5.94
C LEU A 379 -19.21 -6.41 -6.58
N ALA A 380 -17.98 -6.67 -7.06
CA ALA A 380 -17.61 -7.95 -7.65
C ALA A 380 -17.87 -9.11 -6.68
N VAL A 381 -17.44 -8.91 -5.43
CA VAL A 381 -17.42 -9.90 -4.36
C VAL A 381 -18.76 -10.07 -3.67
N THR A 382 -19.55 -8.99 -3.58
CA THR A 382 -20.80 -8.98 -2.82
C THR A 382 -22.04 -9.14 -3.69
N SER A 383 -22.08 -8.56 -4.89
CA SER A 383 -23.36 -8.32 -5.60
C SER A 383 -23.48 -9.17 -6.87
N PRO A 384 -24.34 -10.21 -6.92
CA PRO A 384 -24.49 -11.08 -8.10
C PRO A 384 -25.17 -10.41 -9.30
N TRP A 385 -26.05 -9.43 -9.07
CA TRP A 385 -26.82 -8.75 -10.12
C TRP A 385 -26.06 -7.67 -10.89
N VAL A 386 -24.88 -7.26 -10.41
CA VAL A 386 -24.05 -6.29 -11.13
C VAL A 386 -23.45 -6.97 -12.36
N ASN A 387 -23.64 -6.38 -13.54
CA ASN A 387 -23.11 -6.92 -14.79
C ASN A 387 -21.91 -6.12 -15.28
N SER A 388 -21.24 -6.63 -16.31
CA SER A 388 -20.04 -6.04 -16.90
C SER A 388 -20.24 -4.62 -17.41
N LYS A 389 -21.41 -4.32 -18.01
CA LYS A 389 -21.72 -3.00 -18.56
C LYS A 389 -21.91 -1.97 -17.44
N GLY A 390 -22.69 -2.33 -16.41
CA GLY A 390 -22.92 -1.45 -15.26
C GLY A 390 -21.64 -1.17 -14.48
N ALA A 391 -20.84 -2.20 -14.21
CA ALA A 391 -19.53 -2.05 -13.57
C ALA A 391 -18.59 -1.16 -14.39
N ALA A 392 -18.46 -1.40 -15.70
CA ALA A 392 -17.57 -0.65 -16.57
C ALA A 392 -17.93 0.84 -16.64
N TRP A 393 -19.18 1.16 -16.94
CA TRP A 393 -19.61 2.55 -17.11
C TRP A 393 -19.62 3.32 -15.79
N ALA A 394 -20.05 2.71 -14.69
CA ALA A 394 -20.01 3.35 -13.39
C ALA A 394 -18.58 3.68 -12.97
N SER A 395 -17.66 2.71 -13.05
CA SER A 395 -16.26 2.94 -12.72
C SER A 395 -15.62 3.98 -13.64
N LEU A 396 -15.90 3.95 -14.95
CA LEU A 396 -15.32 4.93 -15.90
C LEU A 396 -15.80 6.36 -15.61
N VAL A 397 -17.11 6.57 -15.46
CA VAL A 397 -17.69 7.89 -15.20
C VAL A 397 -17.21 8.44 -13.87
N VAL A 398 -17.19 7.62 -12.82
CA VAL A 398 -16.73 8.07 -11.51
C VAL A 398 -15.22 8.28 -11.48
N CYS A 399 -14.41 7.45 -12.12
CA CYS A 399 -12.97 7.71 -12.24
C CYS A 399 -12.70 9.04 -12.97
N ALA A 400 -13.44 9.33 -14.06
CA ALA A 400 -13.32 10.60 -14.76
C ALA A 400 -13.72 11.80 -13.87
N PHE A 401 -14.81 11.66 -13.11
CA PHE A 401 -15.22 12.65 -12.12
C PHE A 401 -14.16 12.87 -11.04
N GLN A 402 -13.59 11.79 -10.49
CA GLN A 402 -12.55 11.88 -9.45
C GLN A 402 -11.25 12.50 -9.99
N LEU A 403 -10.88 12.21 -11.22
CA LEU A 403 -9.73 12.84 -11.87
C LEU A 403 -9.97 14.34 -12.08
N TRP A 404 -11.15 14.71 -12.60
CA TRP A 404 -11.54 16.11 -12.73
C TRP A 404 -11.56 16.84 -11.40
N HIS A 405 -12.09 16.21 -10.34
CA HIS A 405 -12.10 16.76 -8.99
C HIS A 405 -10.68 16.95 -8.44
N ALA A 406 -9.82 15.92 -8.52
CA ALA A 406 -8.45 15.97 -8.00
C ALA A 406 -7.58 17.01 -8.72
N VAL A 407 -7.68 17.10 -10.05
CA VAL A 407 -6.97 18.09 -10.87
C VAL A 407 -7.54 19.48 -10.62
N GLY A 408 -8.87 19.62 -10.64
CA GLY A 408 -9.56 20.89 -10.39
C GLY A 408 -9.21 21.47 -9.02
N ARG A 409 -9.21 20.63 -7.97
CA ARG A 409 -8.75 21.00 -6.63
C ARG A 409 -7.28 21.45 -6.63
N SER A 410 -6.40 20.73 -7.32
CA SER A 410 -4.96 21.06 -7.38
C SER A 410 -4.67 22.36 -8.14
N MET A 411 -5.49 22.70 -9.15
CA MET A 411 -5.35 23.93 -9.94
C MET A 411 -6.09 25.13 -9.34
N SER A 412 -7.13 24.88 -8.54
CA SER A 412 -7.91 25.93 -7.88
C SER A 412 -7.15 26.53 -6.70
N SER A 413 -7.48 27.78 -6.35
CA SER A 413 -7.00 28.45 -5.14
C SER A 413 -7.70 27.95 -3.86
N VAL A 414 -8.03 26.65 -3.79
CA VAL A 414 -8.48 26.04 -2.53
C VAL A 414 -7.40 26.34 -1.51
N GLY A 415 -7.77 27.06 -0.44
CA GLY A 415 -6.85 27.47 0.59
C GLY A 415 -6.04 26.26 1.06
N LYS A 416 -4.73 26.44 1.24
CA LYS A 416 -3.89 25.40 1.82
C LYS A 416 -4.53 25.02 3.17
N PRO A 417 -4.69 23.73 3.47
CA PRO A 417 -5.23 23.30 4.76
C PRO A 417 -4.47 23.97 5.90
N PRO A 418 -5.18 24.33 6.97
CA PRO A 418 -4.59 25.06 8.08
C PRO A 418 -3.42 24.26 8.63
N VAL A 419 -2.25 24.89 8.63
CA VAL A 419 -1.04 24.40 9.27
C VAL A 419 -1.03 24.86 10.72
N PHE A 420 -0.47 24.04 11.62
CA PHE A 420 -0.26 24.46 13.01
C PHE A 420 0.73 25.63 13.05
N PRO A 421 0.44 26.70 13.81
CA PRO A 421 1.25 27.91 13.80
C PRO A 421 2.67 27.62 14.29
N GLY A 422 3.66 27.98 13.47
CA GLY A 422 5.07 27.97 13.84
C GLY A 422 5.47 29.24 14.61
N THR A 423 6.58 29.16 15.34
CA THR A 423 7.16 30.32 16.05
C THR A 423 8.66 30.45 15.75
N LEU A 424 9.22 31.65 15.96
CA LEU A 424 10.65 31.93 15.84
C LEU A 424 11.28 32.39 17.17
N ASP A 425 10.50 32.32 18.27
CA ASP A 425 10.80 32.94 19.56
C ASP A 425 12.14 32.48 20.16
N ARG A 426 12.55 31.24 19.89
CA ARG A 426 13.77 30.63 20.44
C ARG A 426 14.74 30.15 19.36
N CYS A 427 14.72 30.76 18.16
CA CYS A 427 15.69 30.39 17.14
C CYS A 427 17.11 30.91 17.45
N PRO A 428 18.18 30.13 17.16
CA PRO A 428 19.57 30.47 17.52
C PRO A 428 20.14 31.73 16.85
N THR A 429 19.55 32.20 15.75
CA THR A 429 19.99 33.40 15.02
C THR A 429 18.85 34.40 14.93
N PRO A 430 19.08 35.71 15.17
CA PRO A 430 18.08 36.72 14.92
C PRO A 430 17.79 36.72 13.41
N GLN A 431 16.60 36.26 13.05
CA GLN A 431 16.22 36.18 11.66
C GLN A 431 15.53 37.47 11.24
N ASN A 432 16.07 38.12 10.20
CA ASN A 432 15.43 39.26 9.54
C ASN A 432 14.22 38.81 8.68
N VAL A 433 13.43 37.86 9.17
CA VAL A 433 12.14 37.53 8.58
C VAL A 433 11.16 38.53 9.16
N THR A 434 10.72 39.49 8.35
CA THR A 434 9.66 40.42 8.79
C THR A 434 8.46 39.59 9.21
N VAL A 435 7.77 40.01 10.28
CA VAL A 435 6.53 39.37 10.74
C VAL A 435 5.52 39.25 9.59
N GLU A 436 5.57 40.14 8.60
CA GLU A 436 4.81 40.06 7.35
C GLU A 436 5.20 38.90 6.42
N ALA A 437 6.49 38.56 6.28
CA ALA A 437 6.91 37.41 5.47
C ALA A 437 6.48 36.08 6.10
N ALA A 438 6.57 35.96 7.43
CA ALA A 438 6.05 34.82 8.18
C ALA A 438 4.51 34.77 8.12
N ARG A 439 3.84 35.93 8.23
CA ARG A 439 2.39 36.05 8.08
C ARG A 439 1.94 35.65 6.67
N ASN A 440 2.65 36.00 5.60
CA ASN A 440 2.31 35.59 4.23
C ASN A 440 2.53 34.08 3.96
N LEU A 441 3.38 33.41 4.75
CA LEU A 441 3.61 31.95 4.66
C LEU A 441 2.46 31.16 5.31
N TYR A 442 1.90 31.68 6.41
CA TYR A 442 0.88 31.04 7.25
C TYR A 442 -0.54 31.55 6.99
N ASN A 443 -0.72 32.87 6.92
CA ASN A 443 -1.90 33.50 6.34
C ASN A 443 -1.69 33.52 4.83
N THR A 444 -2.22 32.49 4.17
CA THR A 444 -2.79 32.79 2.86
C THR A 444 -3.95 33.71 3.14
N ASP A 445 -3.75 35.03 2.98
CA ASP A 445 -4.87 35.91 2.73
C ASP A 445 -5.66 35.22 1.62
N ALA A 446 -6.78 34.64 2.01
CA ALA A 446 -7.76 34.12 1.10
C ALA A 446 -8.32 35.36 0.41
N GLN A 447 -7.58 35.91 -0.56
CA GLN A 447 -8.21 36.63 -1.64
C GLN A 447 -9.34 35.71 -2.07
N SER A 448 -10.55 36.22 -1.91
CA SER A 448 -11.84 35.56 -2.03
C SER A 448 -12.11 35.18 -3.50
N ALA A 449 -11.14 34.55 -4.14
CA ALA A 449 -11.30 33.88 -5.40
C ALA A 449 -12.39 32.83 -5.21
N TYR A 450 -13.43 32.93 -6.03
CA TYR A 450 -14.51 31.97 -6.03
C TYR A 450 -13.95 30.57 -6.32
N VAL A 451 -13.85 29.76 -5.27
CA VAL A 451 -13.53 28.34 -5.39
C VAL A 451 -14.83 27.58 -5.58
N PHE A 452 -14.97 26.90 -6.71
CA PHE A 452 -16.11 26.03 -7.02
C PHE A 452 -16.39 25.07 -5.85
N PRO A 453 -17.64 24.98 -5.34
CA PRO A 453 -17.93 24.29 -4.08
C PRO A 453 -17.44 22.85 -4.00
N LEU A 454 -17.54 22.07 -5.10
CA LEU A 454 -17.08 20.69 -5.09
C LEU A 454 -15.58 20.58 -4.90
N TYR A 455 -14.76 21.50 -5.44
CA TYR A 455 -13.31 21.46 -5.26
C TYR A 455 -12.87 21.67 -3.80
N ARG A 456 -13.75 22.22 -2.95
CA ARG A 456 -13.48 22.37 -1.51
C ARG A 456 -13.58 21.05 -0.76
N LEU A 457 -14.27 20.04 -1.31
CA LEU A 457 -14.44 18.73 -0.69
C LEU A 457 -13.09 18.05 -0.44
N SER A 458 -12.88 17.53 0.76
CA SER A 458 -11.70 16.74 1.13
C SER A 458 -11.50 15.57 0.17
N PHE A 459 -10.25 15.24 -0.13
CA PHE A 459 -9.93 14.07 -0.96
C PHE A 459 -10.42 12.74 -0.35
N PHE A 460 -10.47 12.62 0.99
CA PHE A 460 -11.04 11.43 1.64
C PHE A 460 -12.56 11.37 1.49
N TRP A 461 -13.26 12.48 1.72
CA TRP A 461 -14.71 12.52 1.49
C TRP A 461 -15.06 12.33 0.02
N SER A 462 -14.30 12.92 -0.90
CA SER A 462 -14.44 12.68 -2.33
C SER A 462 -14.25 11.21 -2.68
N SER A 463 -13.26 10.53 -2.08
CA SER A 463 -13.05 9.10 -2.25
C SER A 463 -14.26 8.28 -1.79
N PHE A 464 -14.76 8.55 -0.59
CA PHE A 464 -15.91 7.86 0.00
C PHE A 464 -17.21 8.07 -0.80
N PHE A 465 -17.54 9.31 -1.14
CA PHE A 465 -18.70 9.59 -1.97
C PHE A 465 -18.53 9.04 -3.39
N GLY A 466 -17.31 9.04 -3.93
CA GLY A 466 -16.99 8.37 -5.19
C GLY A 466 -17.24 6.85 -5.12
N ALA A 467 -16.90 6.19 -4.02
CA ALA A 467 -17.20 4.78 -3.81
C ALA A 467 -18.71 4.52 -3.77
N LEU A 468 -19.47 5.33 -3.01
CA LEU A 468 -20.94 5.23 -2.94
C LEU A 468 -21.61 5.50 -4.30
N LEU A 469 -21.14 6.52 -5.02
CA LEU A 469 -21.61 6.85 -6.36
C LEU A 469 -21.32 5.72 -7.35
N THR A 470 -20.15 5.09 -7.25
CA THR A 470 -19.80 3.93 -8.09
C THR A 470 -20.73 2.75 -7.79
N ILE A 471 -21.00 2.46 -6.51
CA ILE A 471 -21.91 1.39 -6.09
C ILE A 471 -23.32 1.63 -6.65
N THR A 472 -23.86 2.82 -6.41
CA THR A 472 -25.22 3.17 -6.82
C THR A 472 -25.38 3.17 -8.34
N LEU A 473 -24.49 3.83 -9.08
CA LEU A 473 -24.51 3.84 -10.55
C LEU A 473 -24.33 2.44 -11.13
N ALA A 474 -23.43 1.62 -10.59
CA ALA A 474 -23.20 0.27 -11.11
C ALA A 474 -24.44 -0.61 -10.95
N VAL A 475 -25.17 -0.50 -9.83
CA VAL A 475 -26.42 -1.24 -9.60
C VAL A 475 -27.50 -0.75 -10.55
N VAL A 476 -27.74 0.57 -10.65
CA VAL A 476 -28.75 1.16 -11.53
C VAL A 476 -28.51 0.79 -13.00
N LEU A 477 -27.28 0.99 -13.49
CA LEU A 477 -26.92 0.66 -14.87
C LEU A 477 -26.97 -0.84 -15.13
N SER A 478 -26.65 -1.68 -14.14
CA SER A 478 -26.79 -3.12 -14.27
C SER A 478 -28.25 -3.52 -14.41
N PHE A 479 -29.15 -2.94 -13.62
CA PHE A 479 -30.59 -3.20 -13.77
C PHE A 479 -31.12 -2.74 -15.13
N ALA A 480 -30.75 -1.53 -15.57
CA ALA A 480 -31.12 -1.01 -16.89
C ALA A 480 -30.59 -1.87 -18.06
N THR A 481 -29.49 -2.60 -17.87
CA THR A 481 -28.85 -3.42 -18.91
C THR A 481 -29.07 -4.94 -18.75
N GLY A 482 -30.07 -5.34 -17.95
CA GLY A 482 -30.48 -6.75 -17.81
C GLY A 482 -29.61 -7.59 -16.86
N GLY A 483 -29.00 -6.96 -15.85
CA GLY A 483 -28.13 -7.60 -14.87
C GLY A 483 -28.82 -8.68 -14.03
N ILE A 484 -30.10 -8.49 -13.69
CA ILE A 484 -30.90 -9.47 -12.94
C ILE A 484 -31.00 -10.79 -13.71
N GLN A 485 -31.27 -10.74 -15.01
CA GLN A 485 -31.41 -11.94 -15.86
C GLN A 485 -30.10 -12.72 -15.99
N LYS A 486 -28.95 -12.04 -15.93
CA LYS A 486 -27.62 -12.66 -16.03
C LYS A 486 -27.00 -13.00 -14.67
N SER A 487 -27.63 -12.60 -13.57
CA SER A 487 -27.11 -12.76 -12.21
C SER A 487 -26.85 -14.23 -11.85
N GLN A 488 -27.71 -15.13 -12.30
CA GLN A 488 -27.67 -16.57 -12.00
C GLN A 488 -26.33 -17.23 -12.40
N LYS A 489 -25.75 -16.85 -13.54
CA LYS A 489 -24.46 -17.42 -14.01
C LYS A 489 -23.25 -16.88 -13.25
N LYS A 490 -23.42 -15.77 -12.52
CA LYS A 490 -22.35 -15.00 -11.86
C LYS A 490 -22.33 -15.19 -10.34
N VAL A 491 -23.35 -15.80 -9.74
CA VAL A 491 -23.40 -16.14 -8.28
C VAL A 491 -22.15 -16.91 -7.83
N ARG A 492 -21.61 -17.81 -8.67
CA ARG A 492 -20.39 -18.57 -8.35
C ARG A 492 -19.14 -17.74 -8.10
N PHE A 493 -19.10 -16.49 -8.56
CA PHE A 493 -17.97 -15.56 -8.37
C PHE A 493 -18.19 -14.60 -7.19
N VAL A 494 -19.32 -14.72 -6.48
CA VAL A 494 -19.65 -13.97 -5.26
C VAL A 494 -19.17 -14.77 -4.05
N SER A 495 -18.81 -14.08 -2.97
CA SER A 495 -18.43 -14.73 -1.72
C SER A 495 -19.57 -15.63 -1.20
N PRO A 496 -19.27 -16.84 -0.67
CA PRO A 496 -20.27 -17.71 -0.05
C PRO A 496 -21.09 -17.00 1.03
N LEU A 497 -20.45 -16.18 1.87
CA LEU A 497 -21.12 -15.42 2.94
C LEU A 497 -22.23 -14.53 2.37
N PHE A 498 -21.91 -13.76 1.33
CA PHE A 498 -22.88 -12.89 0.69
C PHE A 498 -23.93 -13.69 -0.08
N THR A 499 -23.56 -14.81 -0.69
CA THR A 499 -24.51 -15.70 -1.36
C THR A 499 -25.58 -16.20 -0.39
N GLU A 500 -25.18 -16.68 0.78
CA GLU A 500 -26.11 -17.12 1.83
C GLU A 500 -26.93 -15.96 2.42
N PHE A 501 -26.33 -14.78 2.58
CA PHE A 501 -27.05 -13.57 2.96
C PHE A 501 -28.15 -13.20 1.96
N TRP A 502 -27.86 -13.26 0.65
CA TRP A 502 -28.83 -12.95 -0.39
C TRP A 502 -29.92 -14.02 -0.55
N LYS A 503 -29.59 -15.30 -0.29
CA LYS A 503 -30.60 -16.38 -0.21
C LYS A 503 -31.59 -16.12 0.92
N LYS A 504 -31.11 -15.75 2.12
CA LYS A 504 -31.99 -15.39 3.25
C LYS A 504 -32.93 -14.22 2.91
N LEU A 505 -32.46 -13.27 2.10
CA LEU A 505 -33.27 -12.14 1.61
C LEU A 505 -34.13 -12.48 0.38
N LYS A 506 -34.14 -13.74 -0.08
CA LYS A 506 -34.88 -14.21 -1.28
C LYS A 506 -34.51 -13.45 -2.57
N LEU A 507 -33.30 -12.89 -2.63
CA LEU A 507 -32.76 -12.21 -3.82
C LEU A 507 -32.00 -13.16 -4.76
N VAL A 508 -31.67 -14.36 -4.29
CA VAL A 508 -31.04 -15.46 -5.05
C VAL A 508 -31.79 -16.76 -4.73
N GLY A 509 -32.07 -17.59 -5.74
CA GLY A 509 -32.80 -18.86 -5.57
C GLY A 509 -32.06 -19.90 -4.72
N GLU A 510 -32.79 -20.84 -4.11
CA GLU A 510 -32.20 -21.86 -3.23
C GLU A 510 -31.41 -22.95 -3.98
N GLU A 511 -31.73 -23.22 -5.26
CA GLU A 511 -31.09 -24.25 -6.10
C GLU A 511 -29.62 -23.98 -6.45
N TYR A 512 -29.05 -22.82 -6.09
CA TYR A 512 -27.68 -22.48 -6.45
C TYR A 512 -26.66 -23.06 -5.46
N GLU A 513 -26.09 -24.21 -5.83
CA GLU A 513 -24.98 -24.82 -5.10
C GLU A 513 -23.67 -24.04 -5.26
N VAL A 514 -23.05 -23.76 -4.13
CA VAL A 514 -21.73 -23.12 -4.01
C VAL A 514 -20.60 -24.12 -4.36
N ASN A 515 -20.88 -25.43 -4.49
CA ASN A 515 -19.82 -26.45 -4.53
C ASN A 515 -19.58 -27.12 -5.89
N ALA A 516 -20.15 -26.64 -6.99
CA ALA A 516 -19.89 -27.22 -8.31
C ALA A 516 -18.37 -27.12 -8.68
N PRO A 517 -17.71 -28.24 -9.02
CA PRO A 517 -16.28 -28.25 -9.35
C PRO A 517 -15.99 -27.42 -10.61
N MET A 518 -14.94 -26.60 -10.54
CA MET A 518 -14.59 -25.64 -11.57
C MET A 518 -13.47 -26.19 -12.46
N THR A 519 -13.77 -26.60 -13.68
CA THR A 519 -12.76 -26.85 -14.72
C THR A 519 -12.31 -25.51 -15.31
N LEU A 520 -11.18 -25.00 -14.81
CA LEU A 520 -10.48 -23.89 -15.46
C LEU A 520 -9.86 -24.42 -16.76
N ASN A 521 -10.47 -24.10 -17.89
CA ASN A 521 -9.82 -24.27 -19.20
C ASN A 521 -8.61 -23.34 -19.27
N GLY A 522 -7.44 -23.89 -18.95
CA GLY A 522 -6.15 -23.47 -19.49
C GLY A 522 -5.42 -22.33 -18.79
N VAL A 523 -5.11 -22.43 -17.50
CA VAL A 523 -3.85 -21.91 -16.92
C VAL A 523 -3.48 -22.82 -15.74
N VAL A 524 -2.57 -23.77 -15.98
CA VAL A 524 -1.98 -24.63 -14.95
C VAL A 524 -0.70 -23.94 -14.45
N ARG A 525 -0.60 -23.69 -13.15
CA ARG A 525 0.72 -23.55 -12.49
C ARG A 525 1.31 -24.96 -12.36
N PRO A 526 2.59 -25.20 -12.72
CA PRO A 526 3.22 -26.48 -12.41
C PRO A 526 3.46 -26.54 -10.89
N GLY A 527 2.93 -27.58 -10.24
CA GLY A 527 3.10 -27.78 -8.81
C GLY A 527 2.32 -28.99 -8.29
N ASN A 528 3.04 -30.11 -8.15
CA ASN A 528 2.71 -31.35 -7.44
C ASN A 528 1.44 -32.09 -7.86
N LYS A 529 1.49 -32.74 -9.03
CA LYS A 529 0.82 -34.02 -9.26
C LYS A 529 1.88 -35.12 -9.25
N SER A 530 2.28 -35.60 -8.07
CA SER A 530 3.04 -36.85 -7.91
C SER A 530 3.19 -37.28 -6.45
N ASP A 531 2.16 -37.16 -5.60
CA ASP A 531 2.22 -37.71 -4.23
C ASP A 531 0.86 -38.12 -3.62
N GLU A 532 -0.28 -37.80 -4.23
CA GLU A 532 -1.61 -38.18 -3.71
C GLU A 532 -2.26 -39.38 -4.43
N ASP A 533 -1.79 -39.77 -5.62
CA ASP A 533 -2.37 -40.91 -6.37
C ASP A 533 -1.72 -42.28 -6.06
N GLU A 534 -0.66 -42.30 -5.23
CA GLU A 534 0.05 -43.54 -4.86
C GLU A 534 -0.28 -44.03 -3.43
N ARG A 535 -0.95 -43.21 -2.61
CA ARG A 535 -1.39 -43.60 -1.24
C ARG A 535 -2.75 -44.31 -1.18
N THR A 536 -3.47 -44.37 -2.29
CA THR A 536 -4.83 -44.94 -2.35
C THR A 536 -4.90 -46.30 -3.05
N LYS A 537 -3.75 -46.90 -3.40
CA LYS A 537 -3.65 -48.24 -4.02
C LYS A 537 -2.94 -49.31 -3.17
N LEU A 538 -2.64 -49.03 -1.91
CA LEU A 538 -1.93 -49.97 -1.02
C LEU A 538 -2.68 -50.26 0.29
N GLY A 539 -4.02 -50.34 0.20
CA GLY A 539 -4.89 -50.49 1.37
C GLY A 539 -6.05 -51.44 1.15
N THR A 540 -5.80 -52.66 0.66
CA THR A 540 -6.73 -53.81 0.80
C THR A 540 -6.01 -55.10 0.42
N GLU A 541 -5.42 -55.78 1.41
CA GLU A 541 -5.49 -57.25 1.56
C GLU A 541 -5.00 -57.65 2.97
N MET A 542 -5.71 -58.61 3.55
CA MET A 542 -5.77 -58.93 4.99
C MET A 542 -4.61 -59.81 5.52
N SER A 543 -4.05 -59.39 6.66
CA SER A 543 -3.80 -60.19 7.91
C SER A 543 -2.82 -61.41 7.90
N PRO A 544 -2.44 -62.02 9.07
CA PRO A 544 -1.11 -61.83 9.66
C PRO A 544 -0.41 -63.13 10.10
N VAL A 545 0.91 -63.30 9.93
CA VAL A 545 1.64 -64.40 10.60
C VAL A 545 3.09 -64.01 10.94
N CYS A 546 3.43 -64.13 12.23
CA CYS A 546 4.77 -64.10 12.81
C CYS A 546 5.65 -65.27 12.31
N LYS A 547 6.96 -65.05 12.11
CA LYS A 547 8.07 -65.76 12.77
C LYS A 547 9.37 -65.75 11.95
N GLU A 548 10.47 -65.65 12.72
CA GLU A 548 11.78 -66.31 12.52
C GLU A 548 12.60 -65.93 11.27
N ARG A 549 13.92 -66.05 11.21
CA ARG A 549 15.08 -65.98 12.12
C ARG A 549 16.27 -66.11 11.15
N THR A 550 17.42 -65.54 11.53
CA THR A 550 18.79 -65.96 11.18
C THR A 550 19.37 -65.81 9.76
N SER A 551 20.56 -65.18 9.77
CA SER A 551 21.81 -65.47 9.01
C SER A 551 21.80 -65.19 7.50
N SER A 552 22.82 -64.58 6.88
CA SER A 552 24.26 -64.79 7.09
C SER A 552 25.10 -63.63 6.54
N GLU A 553 26.28 -63.50 7.15
CA GLU A 553 27.55 -62.85 6.80
C GLU A 553 27.80 -62.43 5.33
N VAL A 554 28.51 -61.30 5.13
CA VAL A 554 29.93 -61.23 4.70
C VAL A 554 30.36 -59.76 4.46
N THR A 555 31.22 -59.29 5.38
CA THR A 555 32.52 -58.58 5.21
C THR A 555 32.77 -57.50 4.13
N ILE A 556 32.91 -56.25 4.59
CA ILE A 556 33.99 -55.23 4.40
C ILE A 556 34.69 -55.14 3.02
N VAL A 557 34.70 -53.95 2.38
CA VAL A 557 35.91 -53.19 1.91
C VAL A 557 35.56 -51.70 1.62
N HIS A 558 36.45 -50.81 2.09
CA HIS A 558 36.56 -49.35 1.89
C HIS A 558 37.03 -48.94 0.47
N ALA A 559 36.61 -47.77 -0.04
CA ALA A 559 37.37 -46.77 -0.85
C ALA A 559 36.39 -45.96 -1.73
N SER A 560 36.12 -44.68 -1.42
CA SER A 560 36.85 -43.47 -1.85
C SER A 560 36.22 -42.80 -3.08
N GLU A 561 35.85 -41.53 -2.89
CA GLU A 561 35.85 -40.41 -3.83
C GLU A 561 36.09 -40.70 -5.33
N CYS A 562 35.13 -40.31 -6.18
CA CYS A 562 35.42 -39.52 -7.37
C CYS A 562 34.18 -38.81 -7.95
N ARG A 563 34.46 -37.61 -8.49
CA ARG A 563 33.59 -36.58 -9.03
C ARG A 563 32.93 -36.98 -10.37
N THR A 564 31.76 -36.43 -10.65
CA THR A 564 31.58 -35.37 -11.67
C THR A 564 30.25 -34.65 -11.46
#